data_AF-A0AB74CLK5-F1
#
_entry.id   AF-A0AB74CLK5-F1
#
_cell.length_a   1.000
_cell.length_b   1.000
_cell.length_c   1.000
_cell.angle_alpha   90.00
_cell.angle_beta   90.00
_cell.angle_gamma   90.00
#
_symmetry.space_group_name_H-M   'P 1'
#
loop_
_entity.id
_entity.type
_entity.pdbx_description
1 polymer ?
#
loop_
_entity_poly.entity_id
_entity_poly.type
_entity_poly.pdbx_seq_one_letter_code
_entity_poly.pdbx_strand_id
1 'polypeptide(L)'
;MVKDKNTVIEEFNDLVNMTPNELRNWLKEEQSQSSGWSGESGETIGHERSHLLTPLLQSLYEKLTKHSGRKIVDILEHNPSKDPEGYSDQDIDHMRRVVSYCKRHLAQEEKAKQDPNSKSHRSLKNWGHDPFKS
;
A
#
# COMPACT_ATOMS: atom_id res chain seq x y z
N MET A 1 -10.45 -18.15 -6.03
CA MET A 1 -9.25 -19.01 -5.97
C MET A 1 -8.13 -18.20 -5.35
N VAL A 2 -7.46 -18.70 -4.31
CA VAL A 2 -6.28 -18.03 -3.74
C VAL A 2 -5.12 -18.22 -4.72
N LYS A 3 -4.40 -17.14 -5.04
CA LYS A 3 -3.22 -17.22 -5.92
C LYS A 3 -2.13 -18.06 -5.26
N ASP A 4 -1.42 -18.85 -6.06
CA ASP A 4 -0.27 -19.62 -5.60
C ASP A 4 0.87 -18.68 -5.15
N LYS A 5 1.85 -19.23 -4.42
CA LYS A 5 2.91 -18.44 -3.80
C LYS A 5 3.77 -17.72 -4.83
N ASN A 6 4.14 -18.38 -5.93
CA ASN A 6 5.06 -17.83 -6.92
C ASN A 6 4.43 -16.64 -7.62
N THR A 7 3.17 -16.77 -8.06
CA THR A 7 2.42 -15.64 -8.65
C THR A 7 2.34 -14.45 -7.71
N VAL A 8 2.15 -14.68 -6.40
CA VAL A 8 2.09 -13.59 -5.41
C VAL A 8 3.45 -12.90 -5.26
N ILE A 9 4.53 -13.67 -5.21
CA ILE A 9 5.90 -13.16 -5.05
C ILE A 9 6.28 -12.31 -6.26
N GLU A 10 5.99 -12.80 -7.48
CA GLU A 10 6.22 -12.06 -8.72
C GLU A 10 5.44 -10.73 -8.71
N GLU A 11 4.12 -10.79 -8.49
CA GLU A 11 3.28 -9.58 -8.47
C GLU A 11 3.69 -8.60 -7.36
N PHE A 12 4.12 -9.10 -6.20
CA PHE A 12 4.62 -8.25 -5.12
C PHE A 12 5.90 -7.53 -5.53
N ASN A 13 6.84 -8.25 -6.14
CA ASN A 13 8.11 -7.69 -6.60
C ASN A 13 7.95 -6.71 -7.76
N ASP A 14 6.91 -6.85 -8.57
CA ASP A 14 6.55 -5.89 -9.63
C ASP A 14 5.89 -4.62 -9.07
N LEU A 15 5.05 -4.78 -8.04
CA LEU A 15 4.27 -3.66 -7.49
C LEU A 15 5.06 -2.86 -6.45
N VAL A 16 5.88 -3.50 -5.63
CA VAL A 16 6.68 -2.80 -4.61
C VAL A 16 7.97 -2.30 -5.25
N ASN A 17 7.97 -1.01 -5.63
CA ASN A 17 9.07 -0.35 -6.35
C ASN A 17 9.88 0.62 -5.46
N MET A 18 9.50 0.80 -4.20
CA MET A 18 10.28 1.54 -3.21
C MET A 18 11.29 0.63 -2.51
N THR A 19 12.53 1.09 -2.37
CA THR A 19 13.54 0.40 -1.56
C THR A 19 13.19 0.46 -0.07
N PRO A 20 13.77 -0.43 0.77
CA PRO A 20 13.54 -0.40 2.21
C PRO A 20 13.82 0.96 2.85
N ASN A 21 14.90 1.62 2.44
CA ASN A 21 15.30 2.91 2.97
C ASN A 21 14.36 4.03 2.53
N GLU A 22 13.93 4.05 1.26
CA GLU A 22 12.95 5.02 0.77
C GLU A 22 11.62 4.87 1.52
N LEU A 23 11.11 3.64 1.65
CA LEU A 23 9.86 3.37 2.34
C LEU A 23 9.95 3.70 3.84
N ARG A 24 11.06 3.35 4.49
CA ARG A 24 11.31 3.71 5.90
C ARG A 24 11.32 5.23 6.11
N ASN A 25 11.93 5.98 5.21
CA ASN A 25 11.98 7.44 5.30
C ASN A 25 10.59 8.03 5.07
N TRP A 26 9.89 7.58 4.04
CA TRP A 26 8.51 7.98 3.75
C TRP A 26 7.57 7.76 4.94
N LEU A 27 7.62 6.60 5.60
CA LEU A 27 6.74 6.25 6.73
C LEU A 27 6.94 7.13 7.98
N LYS A 28 8.01 7.94 8.02
CA LYS A 28 8.27 8.94 9.08
C LYS A 28 7.65 10.29 8.77
N GLU A 29 7.32 10.57 7.52
CA GLU A 29 6.79 11.86 7.09
C GLU A 29 5.33 12.04 7.54
N GLU A 30 4.92 13.30 7.73
CA GLU A 30 3.53 13.67 8.04
C GLU A 30 2.57 13.29 6.90
N GLN A 31 3.06 13.30 5.66
CA GLN A 31 2.28 12.91 4.49
C GLN A 31 1.86 11.44 4.53
N SER A 32 2.72 10.56 5.05
CA SER A 32 2.37 9.16 5.31
C SER A 32 1.25 9.04 6.35
N GLN A 33 1.18 9.96 7.32
CA GLN A 33 0.17 9.97 8.39
C GLN A 33 -1.21 10.48 7.93
N SER A 34 -1.30 11.16 6.79
CA SER A 34 -2.52 11.82 6.29
C SER A 34 -3.10 11.15 5.03
N SER A 35 -2.81 9.86 4.84
CA SER A 35 -3.36 9.03 3.75
C SER A 35 -4.85 8.67 3.92
N GLY A 36 -5.49 9.22 4.96
CA GLY A 36 -6.85 9.00 5.36
C GLY A 36 -7.93 9.80 4.64
N TRP A 37 -9.18 9.32 4.65
CA TRP A 37 -10.33 9.99 4.06
C TRP A 37 -10.81 11.14 4.96
N SER A 38 -10.57 12.38 4.53
CA SER A 38 -11.38 13.55 4.91
C SER A 38 -12.21 14.00 3.72
N GLY A 39 -13.54 14.05 3.89
CA GLY A 39 -14.47 14.47 2.85
C GLY A 39 -14.41 15.99 2.65
N GLU A 40 -13.66 16.44 1.65
CA GLU A 40 -13.71 17.83 1.17
C GLU A 40 -13.50 17.84 -0.35
N SER A 41 -14.41 17.18 -1.07
CA SER A 41 -14.73 17.40 -2.50
C SER A 41 -15.76 16.34 -2.90
N GLY A 42 -17.01 16.77 -2.95
CA GLY A 42 -18.18 15.90 -3.10
C GLY A 42 -18.40 15.39 -4.53
N GLU A 43 -17.50 14.57 -5.06
CA GLU A 43 -17.84 13.70 -6.19
C GLU A 43 -17.36 12.27 -5.94
N THR A 44 -18.35 11.39 -5.85
CA THR A 44 -18.24 10.00 -5.40
C THR A 44 -18.02 9.11 -6.62
N ILE A 45 -16.89 8.40 -6.67
CA ILE A 45 -16.74 7.20 -7.52
C ILE A 45 -16.57 6.02 -6.58
N GLY A 46 -17.61 5.17 -6.50
CA GLY A 46 -17.51 3.81 -5.97
C GLY A 46 -17.88 3.61 -4.49
N HIS A 47 -19.12 3.16 -4.30
CA HIS A 47 -19.73 2.52 -3.11
C HIS A 47 -20.35 3.43 -2.05
N GLU A 48 -21.68 3.34 -2.02
CA GLU A 48 -22.69 3.92 -1.13
C GLU A 48 -22.56 3.56 0.38
N ARG A 49 -21.34 3.39 0.88
CA ARG A 49 -21.08 3.06 2.30
C ARG A 49 -19.95 3.83 2.96
N SER A 50 -19.29 4.78 2.28
CA SER A 50 -18.17 5.54 2.87
C SER A 50 -18.58 6.74 3.73
N HIS A 51 -19.87 7.11 3.74
CA HIS A 51 -20.32 8.35 4.38
C HIS A 51 -20.29 8.34 5.93
N LEU A 52 -19.81 7.27 6.58
CA LEU A 52 -19.74 7.15 8.04
C LEU A 52 -18.46 6.43 8.52
N LEU A 53 -17.30 6.72 7.93
CA LEU A 53 -16.05 6.37 8.63
C LEU A 53 -15.94 7.29 9.85
N THR A 54 -16.19 6.73 11.03
CA THR A 54 -15.95 7.43 12.29
C THR A 54 -14.45 7.78 12.40
N PRO A 55 -14.07 8.84 13.15
CA PRO A 55 -12.67 9.16 13.40
C PRO A 55 -11.85 7.95 13.89
N LEU A 56 -12.50 7.02 14.60
CA LEU A 56 -11.91 5.76 15.03
C LEU A 56 -11.56 4.84 13.85
N LEU A 57 -12.49 4.63 12.91
CA LEU A 57 -12.23 3.81 11.73
C LEU A 57 -11.16 4.44 10.82
N GLN A 58 -11.13 5.77 10.74
CA GLN A 58 -10.12 6.51 10.01
C GLN A 58 -8.72 6.30 10.63
N SER A 59 -8.60 6.49 11.94
CA SER A 59 -7.35 6.24 12.68
C SER A 59 -6.90 4.78 12.58
N LEU A 60 -7.83 3.82 12.64
CA LEU A 60 -7.52 2.40 12.47
C LEU A 60 -6.99 2.09 11.06
N TYR A 61 -7.55 2.73 10.03
CA TYR A 61 -7.09 2.59 8.66
C TYR A 61 -5.67 3.11 8.47
N GLU A 62 -5.37 4.31 8.96
CA GLU A 62 -4.03 4.92 8.95
C GLU A 62 -3.01 4.05 9.67
N LYS A 63 -3.40 3.50 10.82
CA LYS A 63 -2.55 2.58 11.58
C LYS A 63 -2.28 1.31 10.77
N LEU A 64 -3.31 0.71 10.17
CA LEU A 64 -3.17 -0.51 9.36
C LEU A 64 -2.26 -0.31 8.14
N THR A 65 -2.42 0.78 7.39
CA THR A 65 -1.59 1.07 6.21
C THR A 65 -0.12 1.26 6.59
N LYS A 66 0.16 1.96 7.70
CA LYS A 66 1.53 2.14 8.21
C LYS A 66 2.16 0.85 8.74
N HIS A 67 1.37 0.01 9.42
CA HIS A 67 1.84 -1.32 9.83
C HIS A 67 2.19 -2.18 8.61
N SER A 68 1.40 -2.08 7.53
CA SER A 68 1.70 -2.76 6.27
C SER A 68 3.04 -2.30 5.69
N GLY A 69 3.26 -0.99 5.57
CA GLY A 69 4.53 -0.45 5.08
C GLY A 69 5.74 -0.89 5.88
N ARG A 70 5.63 -0.95 7.22
CA ARG A 70 6.72 -1.46 8.09
C ARG A 70 7.00 -2.93 7.83
N LYS A 71 5.97 -3.76 7.69
CA LYS A 71 6.14 -5.19 7.39
C LYS A 71 6.75 -5.40 6.01
N ILE A 72 6.45 -4.54 5.03
CA ILE A 72 7.13 -4.54 3.71
C ILE A 72 8.62 -4.24 3.87
N VAL A 73 9.00 -3.23 4.67
CA VAL A 73 10.41 -2.96 4.97
C VAL A 73 11.09 -4.20 5.55
N ASP A 74 10.49 -4.83 6.56
CA ASP A 74 11.04 -6.04 7.17
C ASP A 74 11.25 -7.16 6.13
N ILE A 75 10.24 -7.40 5.28
CA ILE A 75 10.28 -8.41 4.20
C ILE A 75 11.45 -8.17 3.24
N LEU A 76 11.61 -6.92 2.81
CA LEU A 76 12.65 -6.55 1.85
C LEU A 76 14.06 -6.59 2.49
N GLU A 77 14.19 -6.29 3.78
CA GLU A 77 15.48 -6.31 4.48
C GLU A 77 15.96 -7.73 4.80
N HIS A 78 15.06 -8.65 5.17
CA HIS A 78 15.46 -10.01 5.52
C HIS A 78 15.64 -10.92 4.30
N ASN A 79 15.07 -10.58 3.13
CA ASN A 79 15.24 -11.33 1.89
C ASN A 79 15.59 -10.41 0.70
N PRO A 80 16.78 -9.78 0.72
CA PRO A 80 17.18 -8.79 -0.30
C PRO A 80 17.43 -9.43 -1.68
N SER A 81 17.75 -10.72 -1.74
CA SER A 81 17.90 -11.48 -2.99
C SER A 81 16.57 -11.82 -3.65
N LYS A 82 15.44 -11.59 -2.96
CA LYS A 82 14.09 -11.96 -3.41
C LYS A 82 13.96 -13.45 -3.72
N ASP A 83 14.68 -14.28 -2.97
CA ASP A 83 14.63 -15.73 -3.14
C ASP A 83 13.24 -16.25 -2.73
N PRO A 84 12.47 -16.90 -3.63
CA PRO A 84 11.14 -17.42 -3.30
C PRO A 84 11.12 -18.35 -2.08
N GLU A 85 12.18 -19.11 -1.86
CA GLU A 85 12.31 -20.04 -0.72
C GLU A 85 12.63 -19.31 0.59
N GLY A 86 13.11 -18.06 0.51
CA GLY A 86 13.48 -17.21 1.64
C GLY A 86 12.30 -16.50 2.33
N TYR A 87 11.07 -16.72 1.87
CA TYR A 87 9.86 -16.10 2.44
C TYR A 87 9.10 -17.07 3.35
N SER A 88 8.70 -16.59 4.52
CA SER A 88 7.79 -17.33 5.39
C SER A 88 6.35 -17.29 4.88
N ASP A 89 5.50 -18.22 5.31
CA ASP A 89 4.07 -18.19 4.98
C ASP A 89 3.39 -16.88 5.42
N GLN A 90 3.84 -16.28 6.52
CA GLN A 90 3.33 -14.99 6.99
C GLN A 90 3.72 -13.84 6.05
N ASP A 91 4.91 -13.90 5.45
CA ASP A 91 5.33 -12.91 4.46
C ASP A 91 4.48 -13.05 3.20
N ILE A 92 4.28 -14.28 2.72
CA ILE A 92 3.41 -14.54 1.56
C ILE A 92 1.97 -14.05 1.80
N ASP A 93 1.41 -14.29 2.98
CA ASP A 93 0.08 -13.80 3.32
C ASP A 93 0.00 -12.27 3.37
N HIS A 94 1.05 -11.61 3.84
CA HIS A 94 1.13 -10.16 3.79
C HIS A 94 1.26 -9.65 2.35
N MET A 95 2.13 -10.26 1.54
CA MET A 95 2.30 -9.94 0.12
C MET A 95 0.98 -10.05 -0.65
N ARG A 96 0.15 -11.08 -0.39
CA ARG A 96 -1.19 -11.19 -0.98
C ARG A 96 -2.04 -9.97 -0.73
N ARG A 97 -1.99 -9.42 0.50
CA ARG A 97 -2.74 -8.21 0.87
C ARG A 97 -2.17 -6.99 0.16
N VAL A 98 -0.85 -6.87 0.08
CA VAL A 98 -0.16 -5.76 -0.63
C VAL A 98 -0.54 -5.75 -2.10
N VAL A 99 -0.35 -6.88 -2.78
CA VAL A 99 -0.71 -7.07 -4.19
C VAL A 99 -2.18 -6.72 -4.44
N SER A 100 -3.08 -7.26 -3.61
CA SER A 100 -4.52 -7.00 -3.74
C SER A 100 -4.86 -5.53 -3.51
N TYR A 101 -4.17 -4.87 -2.58
CA TYR A 101 -4.38 -3.47 -2.27
C TYR A 101 -3.92 -2.57 -3.42
N CYS A 102 -2.67 -2.72 -3.85
CA CYS A 102 -2.07 -1.92 -4.92
C CYS A 102 -2.85 -2.08 -6.23
N LYS A 103 -3.18 -3.32 -6.64
CA LYS A 103 -3.93 -3.55 -7.88
C LYS A 103 -5.31 -2.89 -7.87
N ARG A 104 -6.05 -2.97 -6.76
CA ARG A 104 -7.36 -2.32 -6.66
C ARG A 104 -7.26 -0.80 -6.70
N HIS A 105 -6.33 -0.23 -5.93
CA HIS A 105 -6.18 1.23 -5.88
C HIS A 105 -5.67 1.79 -7.21
N LEU A 106 -4.71 1.13 -7.86
CA LEU A 106 -4.23 1.53 -9.19
C LEU A 106 -5.32 1.44 -10.26
N ALA A 107 -6.26 0.50 -10.15
CA ALA A 107 -7.38 0.36 -11.08
C ALA A 107 -8.53 1.36 -10.79
N GLN A 108 -8.70 1.77 -9.54
CA GLN A 108 -9.79 2.65 -9.11
C GLN A 108 -9.43 4.14 -9.22
N GLU A 109 -8.14 4.49 -9.19
CA GLU A 109 -7.73 5.89 -9.01
C GLU A 109 -6.80 6.39 -10.13
N GLU A 110 -7.39 6.95 -11.20
CA GLU A 110 -6.63 7.67 -12.24
C GLU A 110 -5.86 8.88 -11.67
N LYS A 111 -6.39 9.50 -10.60
CA LYS A 111 -5.82 10.70 -9.96
C LYS A 111 -4.47 10.47 -9.28
N ALA A 112 -4.16 9.24 -8.85
CA ALA A 112 -2.90 8.91 -8.19
C ALA A 112 -1.67 9.19 -9.08
N LYS A 113 -1.85 9.10 -10.40
CA LYS A 113 -0.82 9.38 -11.42
C LYS A 113 -0.77 10.86 -11.83
N GLN A 114 -1.70 11.68 -11.36
CA GLN A 114 -1.87 13.07 -11.79
C GLN A 114 -1.51 14.06 -10.69
N ASP A 115 -1.67 13.70 -9.42
CA ASP A 115 -1.37 14.56 -8.27
C ASP A 115 -0.52 13.84 -7.19
N PRO A 116 0.75 14.22 -7.01
CA PRO A 116 1.62 13.67 -5.97
C PRO A 116 1.20 14.04 -4.55
N ASN A 117 0.31 15.02 -4.36
CA ASN A 117 -0.25 15.33 -3.05
C ASN A 117 -1.53 14.55 -2.73
N SER A 118 -2.07 13.81 -3.71
CA SER A 118 -3.32 13.06 -3.53
C SER A 118 -3.21 12.02 -2.42
N LYS A 119 -4.34 11.79 -1.74
CA LYS A 119 -4.47 10.75 -0.71
C LYS A 119 -4.14 9.36 -1.28
N SER A 120 -4.55 9.10 -2.51
CA SER A 120 -4.24 7.84 -3.20
C SER A 120 -2.75 7.62 -3.36
N HIS A 121 -2.03 8.64 -3.84
CA HIS A 121 -0.59 8.59 -4.00
C HIS A 121 0.10 8.30 -2.66
N ARG A 122 -0.25 9.07 -1.62
CA ARG A 122 0.29 8.87 -0.25
C ARG A 122 0.01 7.46 0.27
N SER A 123 -1.19 6.97 -0.01
CA SER A 123 -1.63 5.65 0.42
C SER A 123 -0.87 4.54 -0.31
N LEU A 124 -0.73 4.60 -1.64
CA LEU A 124 0.07 3.64 -2.42
C LEU A 124 1.51 3.58 -1.92
N LYS A 125 2.12 4.74 -1.59
CA LYS A 125 3.47 4.79 -1.02
C LYS A 125 3.57 4.13 0.35
N ASN A 126 2.54 4.22 1.19
CA ASN A 126 2.48 3.46 2.44
C ASN A 126 2.47 1.93 2.22
N TRP A 127 2.06 1.48 1.03
CA TRP A 127 2.10 0.09 0.59
C TRP A 127 3.31 -0.23 -0.31
N GLY A 128 4.33 0.65 -0.33
CA GLY A 128 5.59 0.43 -1.03
C GLY A 128 5.55 0.65 -2.54
N HIS A 129 4.44 1.18 -3.07
CA HIS A 129 4.30 1.54 -4.48
C HIS A 129 4.32 3.05 -4.66
N ASP A 130 5.30 3.56 -5.39
CA ASP A 130 5.35 4.96 -5.83
C ASP A 130 4.89 5.06 -7.29
N PRO A 131 3.70 5.64 -7.57
CA PRO A 131 3.16 5.81 -8.92
C PRO A 131 4.05 6.60 -9.89
N PHE A 132 5.00 7.40 -9.38
CA PHE A 132 5.90 8.20 -10.21
C PHE A 132 7.27 7.53 -10.42
N LYS A 133 7.46 6.33 -9.87
CA LYS A 133 8.68 5.55 -10.04
C LYS A 133 8.46 4.47 -11.10
N SER A 134 9.24 4.56 -12.19
CA SER A 134 9.28 3.59 -13.29
C SER A 134 10.20 2.42 -12.97
#